data_AF-A0A838TSC4-F1
#
_entry.id   AF-A0A838TSC4-F1
#
_cell.length_a   1.000
_cell.length_b   1.000
_cell.length_c   1.000
_cell.angle_alpha   90.00
_cell.angle_beta   90.00
_cell.angle_gamma   90.00
#
_symmetry.space_group_name_H-M   'P 1'
#
loop_
_entity.id
_entity.type
_entity.pdbx_description
1 polymer ?
#
loop_
_entity_poly.entity_id
_entity_poly.type
_entity_poly.pdbx_seq_one_letter_code
_entity_poly.pdbx_strand_id
1 'polypeptide(L)'
;MIIAQKPNIPIIIATVGFIISYFTAGMFQAIGETVSIIALIIWAYLEISSGVNWFRKLLGGVVLLVVAYGLFNTFSIAQPLR
;
A
#
# COMPACT_ATOMS: atom_id res chain seq x y z
N MET A 1 13.03 18.29 -15.11
CA MET A 1 12.27 17.31 -14.30
C MET A 1 12.93 17.25 -12.93
N ILE A 2 12.20 17.52 -11.85
CA ILE A 2 12.72 17.26 -10.50
C ILE A 2 12.60 15.76 -10.27
N ILE A 3 13.72 15.05 -10.38
CA ILE A 3 13.82 13.57 -10.34
C ILE A 3 13.73 13.04 -8.90
N ALA A 4 14.10 13.86 -7.90
CA ALA A 4 14.04 13.50 -6.50
C ALA A 4 13.13 14.47 -5.74
N GLN A 5 12.02 13.94 -5.22
CA GLN A 5 11.19 14.65 -4.25
C GLN A 5 11.35 13.99 -2.88
N LYS A 6 11.13 14.81 -1.84
CA LYS A 6 11.03 14.35 -0.46
C LYS A 6 10.18 13.08 -0.40
N PRO A 7 10.65 12.01 0.27
CA PRO A 7 9.87 10.78 0.40
C PRO A 7 8.50 11.09 0.99
N ASN A 8 7.46 10.57 0.35
CA ASN A 8 6.10 10.69 0.83
C ASN A 8 6.00 9.97 2.17
N ILE A 9 5.60 10.67 3.23
CA ILE A 9 5.42 10.09 4.58
C ILE A 9 4.64 8.76 4.53
N PRO A 10 3.57 8.61 3.73
CA PRO A 10 2.86 7.35 3.58
C PRO A 10 3.73 6.16 3.13
N ILE A 11 4.73 6.34 2.26
CA ILE A 11 5.59 5.23 1.83
C ILE A 11 6.51 4.75 2.97
N ILE A 12 6.94 5.68 3.82
CA ILE A 12 7.74 5.37 5.00
C ILE A 12 6.89 4.57 5.98
N ILE A 13 5.66 5.02 6.27
CA ILE A 13 4.73 4.30 7.15
C ILE A 13 4.42 2.92 6.58
N ALA A 14 4.19 2.80 5.27
CA ALA A 14 3.96 1.53 4.60
C ALA A 14 5.14 0.55 4.79
N THR A 15 6.36 1.06 4.59
CA THR A 15 7.59 0.28 4.73
C THR A 15 7.82 -0.16 6.17
N VAL A 16 7.62 0.73 7.15
CA VAL A 16 7.75 0.41 8.57
C VAL A 16 6.70 -0.62 9.00
N GLY A 17 5.44 -0.45 8.58
CA GLY A 17 4.37 -1.42 8.86
C GLY A 17 4.69 -2.80 8.30
N PHE A 18 5.21 -2.86 7.07
CA PHE A 18 5.65 -4.11 6.44
C PHE A 18 6.83 -4.76 7.17
N ILE A 19 7.82 -3.98 7.60
CA ILE A 19 8.95 -4.49 8.39
C ILE A 19 8.43 -5.08 9.71
N ILE A 20 7.53 -4.37 10.40
CA ILE A 20 6.93 -4.85 11.64
C ILE A 20 6.19 -6.16 11.40
N SER A 21 5.36 -6.26 10.37
CA SER A 21 4.63 -7.50 10.10
C SER A 21 5.54 -8.67 9.75
N TYR A 22 6.64 -8.41 9.03
CA TYR A 22 7.59 -9.44 8.66
C TYR A 22 8.32 -10.07 9.85
N PHE A 23 8.57 -9.29 10.92
CA PHE A 23 9.30 -9.76 12.11
C PHE A 23 8.40 -10.13 13.30
N THR A 24 7.08 -9.99 13.18
CA THR A 24 6.15 -10.27 14.28
C THR A 24 5.16 -11.37 13.90
N ALA A 25 4.42 -11.89 14.88
CA ALA A 25 3.41 -12.92 14.68
C ALA A 25 2.10 -12.55 15.40
N GLY A 26 1.00 -13.17 14.97
CA GLY A 26 -0.32 -12.99 15.58
C GLY A 26 -0.83 -11.55 15.44
N MET A 27 -1.23 -10.94 16.55
CA MET A 27 -1.87 -9.62 16.54
C MET A 27 -0.96 -8.51 15.98
N PHE A 28 0.32 -8.49 16.34
CA PHE A 28 1.25 -7.46 15.87
C PHE A 28 1.53 -7.57 14.37
N GLN A 29 1.57 -8.79 13.85
CA GLN A 29 1.68 -9.04 12.42
C GLN A 29 0.48 -8.44 11.69
N ALA A 30 -0.74 -8.76 12.14
CA ALA A 30 -1.98 -8.27 11.52
C ALA A 30 -2.08 -6.74 11.56
N ILE A 31 -1.65 -6.10 12.66
CA ILE A 31 -1.59 -4.64 12.75
C ILE A 31 -0.58 -4.07 11.74
N GLY A 32 0.62 -4.65 11.67
CA GLY A 32 1.66 -4.22 10.73
C GLY A 32 1.20 -4.31 9.27
N GLU A 33 0.56 -5.41 8.88
CA GLU A 33 -0.02 -5.62 7.55
C GLU A 33 -1.11 -4.58 7.25
N THR A 34 -2.03 -4.38 8.19
CA THR A 34 -3.13 -3.41 8.05
C THR A 34 -2.61 -1.99 7.88
N VAL A 35 -1.65 -1.58 8.72
CA VAL A 35 -1.01 -0.26 8.62
C VAL A 35 -0.28 -0.11 7.30
N SER A 36 0.43 -1.15 6.85
CA SER A 36 1.14 -1.13 5.58
C SER A 36 0.20 -0.93 4.40
N ILE A 37 -0.90 -1.69 4.35
CA ILE A 37 -1.92 -1.61 3.30
C ILE A 37 -2.57 -0.22 3.26
N ILE A 38 -3.02 0.29 4.41
CA ILE A 38 -3.66 1.62 4.49
C ILE A 38 -2.69 2.71 4.02
N ALA A 39 -1.43 2.65 4.46
CA ALA A 39 -0.43 3.63 4.07
C ALA A 39 -0.09 3.56 2.57
N LEU A 40 -0.05 2.36 1.96
CA LEU A 40 0.10 2.19 0.52
C LEU A 40 -1.08 2.76 -0.27
N ILE A 41 -2.32 2.57 0.20
CA ILE A 41 -3.52 3.14 -0.44
C ILE A 41 -3.46 4.66 -0.41
N ILE A 42 -3.15 5.26 0.75
CA ILE A 42 -3.02 6.72 0.90
C ILE A 42 -1.91 7.24 -0.01
N TRP A 43 -0.75 6.59 -0.02
CA TRP A 43 0.36 6.96 -0.88
C TRP A 43 -0.07 6.97 -2.35
N ALA A 44 -0.67 5.88 -2.81
CA ALA A 44 -1.06 5.69 -4.19
C ALA A 44 -2.14 6.69 -4.63
N TYR A 45 -3.10 7.01 -3.76
CA TYR A 45 -4.07 8.07 -3.99
C TYR A 45 -3.41 9.46 -4.11
N LEU A 46 -2.45 9.78 -3.23
CA LEU A 46 -1.71 11.03 -3.30
C LEU A 46 -0.89 11.14 -4.58
N GLU A 47 -0.28 10.05 -5.04
CA GLU A 47 0.46 10.03 -6.30
C GLU A 47 -0.43 10.32 -7.51
N ILE A 48 -1.62 9.72 -7.57
CA ILE A 48 -2.57 9.94 -8.68
C ILE A 48 -3.06 11.40 -8.70
N SER A 49 -3.48 11.91 -7.54
CA SER A 49 -4.10 13.23 -7.39
C SER A 49 -3.09 14.37 -7.49
N SER A 50 -2.00 14.28 -6.74
CA SER A 50 -1.03 15.36 -6.53
C SER A 50 0.35 15.11 -7.14
N GLY A 51 0.57 13.95 -7.77
CA GLY A 51 1.85 13.62 -8.39
C GLY A 51 2.22 14.62 -9.48
N VAL A 52 3.37 15.28 -9.33
CA VAL A 52 3.90 16.21 -10.33
C VAL A 52 4.36 15.55 -11.63
N ASN A 53 4.60 14.23 -11.60
CA ASN A 53 5.12 13.46 -12.71
C ASN A 53 4.10 12.39 -13.14
N TRP A 54 3.85 12.28 -14.44
CA TRP A 54 2.99 11.25 -15.02
C TRP A 54 3.42 9.83 -14.68
N PHE A 55 4.73 9.57 -14.59
CA PHE A 55 5.24 8.26 -14.15
C PHE A 55 4.78 7.93 -12.72
N ARG A 56 4.83 8.90 -11.80
CA ARG A 56 4.38 8.71 -10.41
C ARG A 56 2.87 8.51 -10.33
N LYS A 57 2.10 9.27 -11.11
CA LYS A 57 0.63 9.08 -11.22
C LYS A 57 0.29 7.66 -11.67
N LEU A 58 0.97 7.18 -12.72
CA LEU A 58 0.79 5.83 -13.24
C LEU A 58 1.18 4.77 -12.21
N LEU A 59 2.32 4.96 -11.53
CA LEU A 59 2.75 4.06 -10.46
C LEU A 59 1.73 4.00 -9.32
N GLY A 60 1.17 5.14 -8.89
CA GLY A 60 0.08 5.17 -7.92
C GLY A 60 -1.15 4.39 -8.40
N GLY A 61 -1.56 4.57 -9.66
CA GLY A 61 -2.66 3.80 -10.25
C GLY A 61 -2.42 2.29 -10.23
N VAL A 62 -1.22 1.85 -10.64
CA VAL A 62 -0.83 0.44 -10.63
C VAL A 62 -0.84 -0.11 -9.20
N VAL A 63 -0.27 0.60 -8.24
CA VAL A 63 -0.22 0.16 -6.84
C VAL A 63 -1.63 0.03 -6.26
N LEU A 64 -2.56 0.96 -6.52
CA LEU A 64 -3.95 0.81 -6.09
C LEU A 64 -4.61 -0.45 -6.66
N LEU A 65 -4.40 -0.74 -7.96
CA LEU A 65 -4.97 -1.93 -8.59
C LEU A 65 -4.41 -3.22 -7.98
N VAL A 66 -3.09 -3.27 -7.73
CA VAL A 66 -2.46 -4.43 -7.10
C VAL A 66 -2.97 -4.66 -5.68
N VAL A 67 -3.08 -3.59 -4.87
CA VAL A 67 -3.61 -3.69 -3.51
C VAL A 67 -5.07 -4.11 -3.52
N ALA A 68 -5.91 -3.52 -4.39
CA ALA A 68 -7.31 -3.88 -4.53
C ALA A 68 -7.49 -5.34 -4.97
N TYR A 69 -6.70 -5.80 -5.92
CA TYR A 69 -6.69 -7.20 -6.37
C TYR A 69 -6.28 -8.15 -5.24
N GLY A 70 -5.21 -7.83 -4.51
CA GLY A 70 -4.77 -8.60 -3.35
C GLY A 70 -5.86 -8.72 -2.28
N LEU A 71 -6.47 -7.59 -1.91
CA LEU A 71 -7.58 -7.57 -0.96
C LEU A 71 -8.76 -8.40 -1.46
N PHE A 72 -9.18 -8.23 -2.72
CA PHE A 72 -10.28 -8.99 -3.31
C PHE A 72 -10.03 -10.50 -3.26
N ASN A 73 -8.81 -10.95 -3.59
CA ASN A 73 -8.47 -12.37 -3.52
C ASN A 73 -8.52 -12.90 -2.07
N THR A 74 -8.00 -12.13 -1.11
CA THR A 74 -8.08 -12.49 0.31
C THR A 74 -9.52 -12.65 0.78
N PHE A 75 -10.42 -11.73 0.39
CA PHE A 75 -11.83 -11.82 0.72
C PHE A 75 -12.54 -12.99 0.01
N SER A 76 -12.18 -13.25 -1.26
CA SER A 76 -12.74 -14.35 -2.06
C SER A 76 -12.38 -15.72 -1.45
N ILE A 77 -11.13 -15.91 -1.02
CA ILE A 77 -10.68 -17.15 -0.37
C ILE A 77 -11.35 -17.33 1.01
N ALA A 78 -11.63 -16.24 1.73
CA ALA A 78 -12.29 -16.29 3.04
C ALA A 78 -13.78 -16.64 2.98
N GLN A 79 -14.42 -16.58 1.80
CA GLN A 79 -15.77 -17.08 1.57
C GLN A 79 -15.70 -18.37 0.74
N PRO A 80 -15.40 -19.54 1.36
CA PRO A 80 -15.52 -20.79 0.64
C PRO A 80 -16.99 -20.93 0.24
N LEU A 81 -17.21 -21.08 -1.06
CA LEU A 81 -18.51 -21.20 -1.71
C LEU A 81 -19.49 -22.03 -0.84
N ARG A 82 -20.68 -21.48 -0.58
CA ARG A 82 -21.82 -22.27 -0.11
C ARG A 82 -22.18 -23.34 -1.12
#